data_AF-A0A9X9S695-F1
#
_entry.id   AF-A0A9X9S695-F1
#
_cell.length_a   1.000
_cell.length_b   1.000
_cell.length_c   1.000
_cell.angle_alpha   90.00
_cell.angle_beta   90.00
_cell.angle_gamma   90.00
#
_symmetry.space_group_name_H-M   'P 1'
#
loop_
_entity.id
_entity.type
_entity.pdbx_description
1 polymer ?
#
loop_
_entity_poly.entity_id
_entity_poly.type
_entity_poly.pdbx_seq_one_letter_code
_entity_poly.pdbx_strand_id
1 'polypeptide(L)'
;MFSKTYAKISSINSIVDEINKKGNSFFDDEMLIVYPENLKCINFTCFEGAFFHVISGLYLKYIDNKKSQENLKYLLEKTDIYGISPDINLRSHIKTIQTLRTFFQHDILKENKNNRSTKRKTYEWFQNQCGNDLPITENDWKLSLNSILDESSQFFLAILDCVMQISNDEEKKFILENWTTSLFPFSVHDVSEIVSEIFEEKGIEGVNSFNYTKKNYQKFIRELKIYEEPSSENLKRIINSATADLIM
;
A
#
# COMPACT_ATOMS: atom_id res chain seq x y z
N MET A 1 1.31 16.65 28.81
CA MET A 1 1.70 15.23 28.75
C MET A 1 2.03 14.78 27.32
N PHE A 2 1.15 15.00 26.34
CA PHE A 2 1.29 14.47 24.97
C PHE A 2 1.99 15.39 23.95
N SER A 3 2.62 16.50 24.36
CA SER A 3 3.19 17.47 23.41
C SER A 3 4.20 16.85 22.43
N LYS A 4 5.08 15.97 22.94
CA LYS A 4 6.04 15.22 22.10
C LYS A 4 5.35 14.23 21.15
N THR A 5 4.31 13.54 21.64
CA THR A 5 3.50 12.61 20.83
C THR A 5 2.81 13.35 19.68
N TYR A 6 2.21 14.52 19.96
CA TYR A 6 1.58 15.35 18.95
C TYR A 6 2.60 15.85 17.92
N ALA A 7 3.79 16.27 18.34
CA ALA A 7 4.84 16.67 17.41
C ALA A 7 5.24 15.52 16.46
N LYS A 8 5.38 14.29 16.97
CA LYS A 8 5.66 13.11 16.12
C LYS A 8 4.53 12.81 15.14
N ILE A 9 3.27 12.85 15.60
CA ILE A 9 2.10 12.64 14.73
C ILE A 9 2.03 13.71 13.64
N SER A 10 2.24 14.98 13.98
CA SER A 10 2.30 16.08 13.01
C SER A 10 3.43 15.88 12.01
N SER A 11 4.60 15.42 12.46
CA SER A 11 5.72 15.09 11.57
C SER A 11 5.35 13.98 10.59
N ILE A 12 4.72 12.90 11.05
CA ILE A 12 4.26 11.80 10.20
C ILE A 12 3.25 12.30 9.15
N ASN A 13 2.26 13.09 9.57
CA ASN A 13 1.28 13.66 8.65
C ASN A 13 1.97 14.55 7.60
N SER A 14 2.93 15.38 8.00
CA SER A 14 3.71 16.22 7.06
C SER A 14 4.50 15.39 6.04
N ILE A 15 5.11 14.28 6.45
CA ILE A 15 5.84 13.38 5.53
C ILE A 15 4.85 12.74 4.55
N VAL A 16 3.69 12.29 5.02
CA VAL A 16 2.63 11.73 4.16
C VAL A 16 2.13 12.75 3.14
N ASP A 17 1.91 14.00 3.57
CA ASP A 17 1.51 15.09 2.68
C ASP A 17 2.59 15.36 1.61
N GLU A 18 3.87 15.31 1.99
CA GLU A 18 4.98 15.46 1.05
C GLU A 18 5.07 14.31 0.05
N ILE A 19 4.91 13.06 0.50
CA ILE A 19 4.82 11.88 -0.37
C ILE A 19 3.72 12.08 -1.41
N ASN A 20 2.52 12.46 -0.96
CA ASN A 20 1.38 12.65 -1.84
C ASN A 20 1.56 13.83 -2.80
N LYS A 21 2.15 14.95 -2.34
CA LYS A 21 2.50 16.08 -3.19
C LYS A 21 3.47 15.69 -4.30
N LYS A 22 4.46 14.85 -3.99
CA LYS A 22 5.38 14.31 -5.01
C LYS A 22 4.68 13.32 -5.92
N GLY A 23 3.83 12.45 -5.39
CA GLY A 23 3.01 11.50 -6.16
C GLY A 23 2.11 12.19 -7.19
N ASN A 24 1.49 13.30 -6.83
CA ASN A 24 0.69 14.10 -7.75
C ASN A 24 1.48 14.57 -8.98
N SER A 25 2.77 14.89 -8.82
CA SER A 25 3.64 15.26 -9.94
C SER A 25 3.98 14.10 -10.89
N PHE A 26 3.67 12.85 -10.49
CA PHE A 26 3.91 11.66 -11.31
C PHE A 26 2.70 11.28 -12.16
N PHE A 27 1.49 11.64 -11.74
CA PHE A 27 0.25 11.09 -12.24
C PHE A 27 -0.84 12.16 -12.53
N ASP A 28 -0.42 13.36 -12.91
CA ASP A 28 -1.31 14.47 -13.30
C ASP A 28 -2.43 14.77 -12.27
N ASP A 29 -2.03 14.92 -10.99
CA ASP A 29 -2.87 15.41 -9.86
C ASP A 29 -4.03 14.52 -9.35
N GLU A 30 -4.26 13.32 -9.89
CA GLU A 30 -5.38 12.46 -9.45
C GLU A 30 -4.98 11.32 -8.50
N MET A 31 -3.69 11.18 -8.20
CA MET A 31 -3.15 9.98 -7.56
C MET A 31 -2.41 10.22 -6.26
N LEU A 32 -3.14 10.03 -5.17
CA LEU A 32 -2.56 9.89 -3.83
C LEU A 32 -1.86 8.54 -3.70
N ILE A 33 -0.60 8.58 -3.26
CA ILE A 33 0.21 7.39 -2.97
C ILE A 33 -0.25 6.76 -1.67
N VAL A 34 -0.36 7.56 -0.61
CA VAL A 34 -0.77 7.15 0.73
C VAL A 34 -2.13 7.75 1.06
N TYR A 35 -2.99 6.99 1.75
CA TYR A 35 -4.29 7.50 2.20
C TYR A 35 -4.13 8.82 3.00
N PRO A 36 -4.81 9.91 2.58
CA PRO A 36 -4.49 11.27 3.03
C PRO A 36 -5.10 11.62 4.39
N GLU A 37 -6.00 10.80 4.94
CA GLU A 37 -6.61 11.14 6.22
C GLU A 37 -5.55 11.21 7.32
N ASN A 38 -5.45 12.37 7.95
CA ASN A 38 -4.46 12.60 9.00
C ASN A 38 -4.69 11.68 10.19
N LEU A 39 -3.59 11.22 10.79
CA LEU A 39 -3.63 10.66 12.14
C LEU A 39 -4.13 11.77 13.06
N LYS A 40 -5.35 11.60 13.59
CA LYS A 40 -5.99 12.63 14.41
C LYS A 40 -5.44 12.58 15.84
N CYS A 41 -5.24 13.74 16.44
CA CYS A 41 -4.86 13.87 17.84
C CYS A 41 -6.11 14.13 18.68
N ILE A 42 -7.11 13.23 18.65
CA ILE A 42 -8.37 13.47 19.37
C ILE A 42 -8.16 13.18 20.85
N ASN A 43 -7.97 14.25 21.65
CA ASN A 43 -8.07 14.30 23.11
C ASN A 43 -7.59 13.03 23.83
N PHE A 44 -6.31 12.68 23.65
CA PHE A 44 -5.74 11.54 24.36
C PHE A 44 -5.84 11.76 25.87
N THR A 45 -6.61 10.90 26.52
CA THR A 45 -6.79 10.89 27.98
C THR A 45 -5.74 10.02 28.68
N CYS A 46 -5.21 9.01 27.98
CA CYS A 46 -4.11 8.14 28.41
C CYS A 46 -3.28 7.65 27.21
N PHE A 47 -2.07 7.12 27.46
CA PHE A 47 -1.19 6.59 26.42
C PHE A 47 -1.72 5.32 25.75
N GLU A 48 -2.49 4.50 26.47
CA GLU A 48 -3.17 3.34 25.91
C GLU A 48 -4.16 3.75 24.81
N GLY A 49 -5.04 4.72 25.11
CA GLY A 49 -6.00 5.24 24.13
C GLY A 49 -5.29 5.87 22.91
N ALA A 50 -4.20 6.59 23.15
CA ALA A 50 -3.38 7.15 22.09
C ALA A 50 -2.75 6.06 21.20
N PHE A 51 -2.23 4.98 21.81
CA PHE A 51 -1.65 3.84 21.12
C PHE A 51 -2.67 3.15 20.19
N PHE A 52 -3.86 2.85 20.68
CA PHE A 52 -4.91 2.26 19.85
C PHE A 52 -5.35 3.19 18.71
N HIS A 53 -5.44 4.50 18.97
CA HIS A 53 -5.79 5.46 17.94
C HIS A 53 -4.74 5.49 16.82
N VAL A 54 -3.46 5.55 17.18
CA VAL A 54 -2.34 5.56 16.21
C VAL A 54 -2.31 4.27 15.39
N ILE A 55 -2.40 3.09 16.02
CA ILE A 55 -2.44 1.81 15.28
C ILE A 55 -3.62 1.76 14.31
N SER A 56 -4.80 2.23 14.74
CA SER A 56 -5.99 2.23 13.88
C SER A 56 -5.80 3.12 12.65
N GLY A 57 -5.24 4.32 12.84
CA GLY A 57 -4.98 5.24 11.74
C GLY A 57 -3.86 4.75 10.80
N LEU A 58 -2.81 4.14 11.35
CA LEU A 58 -1.75 3.51 10.54
C LEU A 58 -2.28 2.32 9.75
N TYR A 59 -3.14 1.49 10.35
CA TYR A 59 -3.79 0.37 9.66
C TYR A 59 -4.62 0.85 8.46
N LEU A 60 -5.38 1.94 8.62
CA LEU A 60 -6.14 2.56 7.54
C LEU A 60 -5.22 3.02 6.40
N LYS A 61 -4.07 3.62 6.73
CA LYS A 61 -3.06 4.05 5.75
C LYS A 61 -2.37 2.89 5.04
N TYR A 62 -2.08 1.80 5.73
CA TYR A 62 -1.25 0.71 5.19
C TYR A 62 -2.05 -0.41 4.51
N ILE A 63 -3.23 -0.74 5.03
CA ILE A 63 -3.90 -2.01 4.77
C ILE A 63 -5.34 -1.81 4.30
N ASP A 64 -6.12 -1.01 5.01
CA ASP A 64 -7.55 -0.90 4.76
C ASP A 64 -7.87 -0.14 3.46
N ASN A 65 -7.01 0.82 3.09
CA ASN A 65 -7.10 1.49 1.79
C ASN A 65 -6.34 0.71 0.72
N LYS A 66 -7.06 0.00 -0.16
CA LYS A 66 -6.49 -0.83 -1.23
C LYS A 66 -5.50 -0.08 -2.14
N LYS A 67 -5.81 1.17 -2.52
CA LYS A 67 -4.92 1.97 -3.38
C LYS A 67 -3.60 2.25 -2.68
N SER A 68 -3.65 2.69 -1.43
CA SER A 68 -2.47 2.92 -0.58
C SER A 68 -1.66 1.64 -0.38
N GLN A 69 -2.33 0.50 -0.14
CA GLN A 69 -1.69 -0.80 0.02
C GLN A 69 -0.87 -1.21 -1.21
N GLU A 70 -1.46 -1.15 -2.40
CA GLU A 70 -0.77 -1.54 -3.65
C GLU A 70 0.36 -0.56 -4.00
N ASN A 71 0.16 0.74 -3.76
CA ASN A 71 1.22 1.75 -3.90
C ASN A 71 2.42 1.46 -2.98
N LEU A 72 2.15 1.23 -1.69
CA LEU A 72 3.19 0.92 -0.72
C LEU A 72 3.89 -0.40 -1.04
N LYS A 73 3.16 -1.42 -1.51
CA LYS A 73 3.75 -2.68 -1.95
C LYS A 73 4.74 -2.48 -3.10
N TYR A 74 4.36 -1.71 -4.12
CA TYR A 74 5.24 -1.36 -5.23
C TYR A 74 6.48 -0.59 -4.73
N LEU A 75 6.28 0.43 -3.92
CA LEU A 75 7.38 1.25 -3.38
C LEU A 75 8.34 0.43 -2.51
N LEU A 76 7.85 -0.53 -1.73
CA LEU A 76 8.69 -1.41 -0.93
C LEU A 76 9.56 -2.35 -1.79
N GLU A 77 9.11 -2.73 -2.98
CA GLU A 77 9.98 -3.46 -3.93
C GLU A 77 11.05 -2.53 -4.50
N LYS A 78 10.74 -1.24 -4.67
CA LYS A 78 11.71 -0.24 -5.13
C LYS A 78 12.71 0.17 -4.06
N THR A 79 12.33 0.22 -2.78
CA THR A 79 13.29 0.48 -1.68
C THR A 79 14.40 -0.57 -1.65
N ASP A 80 14.05 -1.84 -1.92
CA ASP A 80 15.01 -2.94 -1.99
C ASP A 80 16.00 -2.75 -3.15
N ILE A 81 15.52 -2.27 -4.31
CA ILE A 81 16.34 -2.02 -5.51
C ILE A 81 17.26 -0.81 -5.34
N TYR A 82 16.75 0.29 -4.77
CA TYR A 82 17.53 1.50 -4.53
C TYR A 82 18.44 1.41 -3.28
N GLY A 83 18.37 0.32 -2.52
CA GLY A 83 19.15 0.15 -1.29
C GLY A 83 18.77 1.16 -0.21
N ILE A 84 17.50 1.57 -0.14
CA ILE A 84 17.02 2.58 0.81
C ILE A 84 16.77 1.92 2.16
N SER A 85 17.39 2.46 3.21
CA SER A 85 17.23 1.99 4.60
C SER A 85 17.43 0.46 4.74
N PRO A 86 18.59 -0.09 4.30
CA PRO A 86 18.81 -1.54 4.26
C PRO A 86 18.75 -2.20 5.65
N ASP A 87 19.01 -1.43 6.70
CA ASP A 87 18.97 -1.89 8.09
C ASP A 87 17.54 -1.93 8.66
N ILE A 88 16.55 -1.35 7.97
CA ILE A 88 15.17 -1.22 8.43
C ILE A 88 14.29 -2.20 7.66
N ASN A 89 13.69 -3.15 8.37
CA ASN A 89 12.71 -4.05 7.75
C ASN A 89 11.32 -3.39 7.65
N LEU A 90 11.14 -2.57 6.61
CA LEU A 90 9.91 -1.82 6.35
C LEU A 90 8.68 -2.73 6.24
N ARG A 91 8.83 -3.91 5.61
CA ARG A 91 7.75 -4.91 5.49
C ARG A 91 7.35 -5.48 6.85
N SER A 92 8.30 -5.59 7.78
CA SER A 92 8.02 -6.02 9.15
C SER A 92 7.17 -5.00 9.89
N HIS A 93 7.40 -3.70 9.71
CA HIS A 93 6.59 -2.65 10.36
C HIS A 93 5.10 -2.73 9.98
N ILE A 94 4.79 -2.90 8.68
CA ILE A 94 3.39 -3.08 8.23
C ILE A 94 2.77 -4.32 8.89
N LYS A 95 3.50 -5.44 8.92
CA LYS A 95 3.05 -6.69 9.55
C LYS A 95 2.83 -6.51 11.06
N THR A 96 3.67 -5.73 11.74
CA THR A 96 3.49 -5.36 13.15
C THR A 96 2.17 -4.63 13.34
N ILE A 97 1.89 -3.57 12.56
CA ILE A 97 0.63 -2.82 12.66
C ILE A 97 -0.59 -3.71 12.41
N GLN A 98 -0.53 -4.56 11.39
CA GLN A 98 -1.59 -5.55 11.13
C GLN A 98 -1.80 -6.46 12.33
N THR A 99 -0.71 -7.05 12.86
CA THR A 99 -0.74 -8.00 13.97
C THR A 99 -1.32 -7.36 15.22
N LEU A 100 -0.86 -6.16 15.58
CA LEU A 100 -1.34 -5.41 16.74
C LEU A 100 -2.82 -5.04 16.58
N ARG A 101 -3.22 -4.52 15.42
CA ARG A 101 -4.62 -4.18 15.13
C ARG A 101 -5.52 -5.41 15.27
N THR A 102 -5.10 -6.52 14.67
CA THR A 102 -5.84 -7.79 14.70
C THR A 102 -5.97 -8.31 16.13
N PHE A 103 -4.89 -8.25 16.91
CA PHE A 103 -4.87 -8.67 18.32
C PHE A 103 -5.90 -7.91 19.17
N PHE A 104 -5.94 -6.57 19.06
CA PHE A 104 -6.79 -5.74 19.91
C PHE A 104 -8.24 -5.62 19.44
N GLN A 105 -8.54 -5.82 18.14
CA GLN A 105 -9.91 -5.67 17.64
C GLN A 105 -10.74 -6.96 17.58
N HIS A 106 -10.12 -8.11 17.33
CA HIS A 106 -10.86 -9.33 17.02
C HIS A 106 -11.09 -10.23 18.24
N ASP A 107 -11.13 -9.66 19.45
CA ASP A 107 -11.40 -10.39 20.69
C ASP A 107 -10.51 -11.66 20.81
N ILE A 108 -9.25 -11.55 20.35
CA ILE A 108 -8.29 -12.66 20.20
C ILE A 108 -7.90 -13.28 21.56
N LEU A 109 -8.30 -12.64 22.65
CA LEU A 109 -8.21 -13.17 24.01
C LEU A 109 -9.13 -14.39 24.24
N LYS A 110 -10.17 -14.58 23.41
CA LYS A 110 -10.99 -15.80 23.41
C LYS A 110 -10.21 -16.92 22.71
N GLU A 111 -10.05 -18.06 23.40
CA GLU A 111 -9.16 -19.21 23.08
C GLU A 111 -9.40 -19.89 21.72
N ASN A 112 -9.24 -19.16 20.61
CA ASN A 112 -9.23 -19.76 19.28
C ASN A 112 -7.81 -20.21 18.93
N LYS A 113 -7.63 -21.51 18.71
CA LYS A 113 -6.34 -22.13 18.32
C LYS A 113 -5.69 -21.47 17.10
N ASN A 114 -6.50 -20.87 16.22
CA ASN A 114 -6.04 -20.17 15.02
C ASN A 114 -5.30 -18.85 15.30
N ASN A 115 -5.38 -18.29 16.52
CA ASN A 115 -4.78 -16.99 16.85
C ASN A 115 -3.44 -17.06 17.59
N ARG A 116 -2.87 -18.25 17.78
CA ARG A 116 -1.63 -18.45 18.57
C ARG A 116 -0.43 -17.67 18.00
N SER A 117 -0.33 -17.58 16.67
CA SER A 117 0.77 -16.86 16.01
C SER A 117 0.69 -15.36 16.24
N THR A 118 -0.51 -14.76 16.08
CA THR A 118 -0.76 -13.34 16.35
C THR A 118 -0.46 -13.00 17.80
N LYS A 119 -0.97 -13.79 18.76
CA LYS A 119 -0.72 -13.60 20.19
C LYS A 119 0.77 -13.62 20.52
N ARG A 120 1.50 -14.61 20.01
CA ARG A 120 2.95 -14.72 20.20
C ARG A 120 3.70 -13.50 19.65
N LYS A 121 3.43 -13.11 18.41
CA LYS A 121 4.10 -11.96 17.77
C LYS A 121 3.81 -10.64 18.50
N THR A 122 2.58 -10.46 18.99
CA THR A 122 2.21 -9.30 19.80
C THR A 122 3.02 -9.26 21.10
N TYR A 123 3.14 -10.39 21.80
CA TYR A 123 3.90 -10.46 23.04
C TYR A 123 5.40 -10.25 22.81
N GLU A 124 5.96 -10.88 21.78
CA GLU A 124 7.35 -10.66 21.35
C GLU A 124 7.60 -9.17 21.04
N TRP A 125 6.66 -8.50 20.36
CA TRP A 125 6.80 -7.07 20.07
C TRP A 125 6.76 -6.23 21.35
N PHE A 126 5.77 -6.41 22.23
CA PHE A 126 5.70 -5.63 23.47
C PHE A 126 6.89 -5.89 24.40
N GLN A 127 7.36 -7.13 24.49
CA GLN A 127 8.53 -7.48 25.28
C GLN A 127 9.76 -6.70 24.81
N ASN A 128 9.92 -6.50 23.49
CA ASN A 128 10.99 -5.69 22.93
C ASN A 128 10.83 -4.18 23.19
N GLN A 129 9.60 -3.66 23.32
CA GLN A 129 9.37 -2.22 23.51
C GLN A 129 9.32 -1.77 24.96
N CYS A 130 8.69 -2.55 25.84
CA CYS A 130 8.46 -2.19 27.24
C CYS A 130 8.90 -3.26 28.24
N GLY A 131 9.50 -4.37 27.80
CA GLY A 131 10.01 -5.43 28.67
C GLY A 131 8.93 -6.37 29.23
N ASN A 132 7.66 -6.17 28.87
CA ASN A 132 6.53 -6.97 29.35
C ASN A 132 5.79 -7.62 28.18
N ASP A 133 5.19 -8.79 28.40
CA ASP A 133 4.37 -9.48 27.39
C ASP A 133 3.20 -8.62 26.89
N LEU A 134 2.66 -7.78 27.79
CA LEU A 134 1.71 -6.73 27.49
C LEU A 134 2.01 -5.52 28.37
N PRO A 135 1.68 -4.29 27.94
CA PRO A 135 1.85 -3.10 28.78
C PRO A 135 0.96 -3.20 30.03
N ILE A 136 1.54 -2.91 31.21
CA ILE A 136 0.84 -2.96 32.50
C ILE A 136 0.67 -1.55 33.05
N THR A 137 1.68 -0.71 32.86
CA THR A 137 1.72 0.65 33.38
C THR A 137 1.51 1.68 32.27
N GLU A 138 1.11 2.89 32.67
CA GLU A 138 1.03 4.05 31.76
C GLU A 138 2.38 4.35 31.08
N ASN A 139 3.50 4.03 31.74
CA ASN A 139 4.83 4.17 31.16
C ASN A 139 5.12 3.12 30.09
N ASP A 140 4.65 1.88 30.25
CA ASP A 140 4.80 0.83 29.23
C ASP A 140 4.04 1.19 27.94
N TRP A 141 2.82 1.74 28.10
CA TRP A 141 2.03 2.27 26.99
C TRP A 141 2.73 3.45 26.31
N LYS A 142 3.31 4.36 27.10
CA LYS A 142 4.10 5.48 26.58
C LYS A 142 5.31 5.00 25.76
N LEU A 143 6.06 4.01 26.24
CA LEU A 143 7.19 3.44 25.52
C LEU A 143 6.73 2.82 24.20
N SER A 144 5.71 1.96 24.27
CA SER A 144 5.12 1.29 23.10
C SER A 144 4.61 2.29 22.05
N LEU A 145 3.92 3.35 22.48
CA LEU A 145 3.47 4.43 21.60
C LEU A 145 4.62 5.19 20.96
N ASN A 146 5.68 5.50 21.72
CA ASN A 146 6.82 6.19 21.14
C ASN A 146 7.53 5.32 20.10
N SER A 147 7.72 4.02 20.38
CA SER A 147 8.31 3.08 19.44
C SER A 147 7.51 3.00 18.15
N ILE A 148 6.19 2.85 18.22
CA ILE A 148 5.39 2.74 16.99
C ILE A 148 5.42 4.03 16.17
N LEU A 149 5.44 5.20 16.81
CA LEU A 149 5.57 6.49 16.12
C LEU A 149 6.95 6.65 15.49
N ASP A 150 8.01 6.22 16.16
CA ASP A 150 9.38 6.28 15.61
C ASP A 150 9.55 5.33 14.43
N GLU A 151 9.09 4.09 14.55
CA GLU A 151 9.07 3.12 13.45
C GLU A 151 8.25 3.64 12.25
N SER A 152 7.08 4.23 12.49
CA SER A 152 6.25 4.80 11.42
C SER A 152 6.89 6.01 10.76
N SER A 153 7.55 6.88 11.53
CA SER A 153 8.29 8.01 10.98
C SER A 153 9.41 7.54 10.04
N GLN A 154 10.22 6.56 10.49
CA GLN A 154 11.26 5.95 9.67
C GLN A 154 10.68 5.28 8.41
N PHE A 155 9.55 4.59 8.56
CA PHE A 155 8.86 3.97 7.44
C PHE A 155 8.49 5.00 6.37
N PHE A 156 7.79 6.07 6.75
CA PHE A 156 7.36 7.08 5.79
C PHE A 156 8.53 7.88 5.21
N LEU A 157 9.59 8.13 5.97
CA LEU A 157 10.82 8.74 5.43
C LEU A 157 11.45 7.86 4.34
N ALA A 158 11.55 6.54 4.56
CA ALA A 158 12.08 5.63 3.55
C ALA A 158 11.19 5.59 2.28
N ILE A 159 9.86 5.68 2.44
CA ILE A 159 8.94 5.78 1.31
C ILE A 159 9.12 7.11 0.56
N LEU A 160 9.27 8.23 1.28
CA LEU A 160 9.54 9.54 0.69
C LEU A 160 10.86 9.54 -0.09
N ASP A 161 11.93 9.00 0.50
CA ASP A 161 13.22 8.85 -0.16
C ASP A 161 13.08 8.03 -1.43
N CYS A 162 12.31 6.94 -1.41
CA CYS A 162 12.06 6.12 -2.60
C CYS A 162 11.35 6.90 -3.70
N VAL A 163 10.33 7.69 -3.34
CA VAL A 163 9.63 8.57 -4.28
C VAL A 163 10.58 9.62 -4.85
N MET A 164 11.47 10.18 -4.03
CA MET A 164 12.49 11.14 -4.49
C MET A 164 13.50 10.50 -5.45
N GLN A 165 13.96 9.28 -5.17
CA GLN A 165 14.85 8.54 -6.08
C GLN A 165 14.17 8.28 -7.43
N ILE A 166 12.93 7.78 -7.43
CA ILE A 166 12.15 7.58 -8.66
C ILE A 166 12.00 8.90 -9.43
N SER A 167 11.82 10.03 -8.74
CA SER A 167 11.70 11.33 -9.41
C SER A 167 12.96 11.76 -10.16
N ASN A 168 14.13 11.31 -9.72
CA ASN A 168 15.44 11.67 -10.28
C ASN A 168 16.02 10.57 -11.17
N ASP A 169 15.34 9.44 -11.29
CA ASP A 169 15.77 8.28 -12.07
C ASP A 169 15.66 8.56 -13.58
N GLU A 170 16.68 8.19 -14.35
CA GLU A 170 16.70 8.36 -15.81
C GLU A 170 15.58 7.54 -16.48
N GLU A 171 15.21 6.40 -15.89
CA GLU A 171 14.13 5.53 -16.35
C GLU A 171 12.79 5.86 -15.69
N LYS A 172 12.64 7.03 -15.04
CA LYS A 172 11.40 7.46 -14.35
C LYS A 172 10.14 7.15 -15.14
N LYS A 173 10.12 7.47 -16.44
CA LYS A 173 8.94 7.24 -17.30
C LYS A 173 8.55 5.75 -17.32
N PHE A 174 9.52 4.87 -17.50
CA PHE A 174 9.29 3.43 -17.51
C PHE A 174 8.86 2.90 -16.14
N ILE A 175 9.47 3.41 -15.07
CA ILE A 175 9.09 3.07 -13.69
C ILE A 175 7.63 3.46 -13.44
N LEU A 176 7.20 4.67 -13.81
CA LEU A 176 5.84 5.14 -13.62
C LEU A 176 4.81 4.38 -14.47
N GLU A 177 5.16 3.99 -15.70
CA GLU A 177 4.33 3.13 -16.54
C GLU A 177 4.15 1.73 -15.91
N ASN A 178 5.23 1.16 -15.37
CA ASN A 178 5.18 -0.12 -14.66
C ASN A 178 4.38 -0.02 -13.35
N TRP A 179 4.58 1.05 -12.57
CA TRP A 179 3.81 1.30 -11.35
C TRP A 179 2.32 1.43 -11.68
N THR A 180 1.96 2.22 -12.68
CA THR A 180 0.57 2.33 -13.14
C THR A 180 -0.04 0.96 -13.47
N THR A 181 0.75 0.10 -14.11
CA THR A 181 0.36 -1.25 -14.49
C THR A 181 0.15 -2.14 -13.28
N SER A 182 1.05 -2.10 -12.29
CA SER A 182 0.96 -2.95 -11.09
C SER A 182 -0.26 -2.64 -10.23
N LEU A 183 -0.86 -1.46 -10.41
CA LEU A 183 -2.06 -1.03 -9.68
C LEU A 183 -3.36 -1.41 -10.39
N PHE A 184 -3.28 -1.93 -11.62
CA PHE A 184 -4.45 -2.40 -12.34
C PHE A 184 -4.81 -3.84 -11.96
N PRO A 185 -6.11 -4.15 -11.83
CA PRO A 185 -6.56 -5.48 -11.39
C PRO A 185 -6.35 -6.59 -12.43
N PHE A 186 -5.95 -6.24 -13.66
CA PHE A 186 -5.73 -7.20 -14.74
C PHE A 186 -4.25 -7.20 -15.14
N SER A 187 -3.56 -8.30 -14.90
CA SER A 187 -2.22 -8.54 -15.40
C SER A 187 -2.20 -8.70 -16.92
N VAL A 188 -1.02 -8.63 -17.54
CA VAL A 188 -0.87 -8.90 -18.98
C VAL A 188 -1.38 -10.30 -19.33
N HIS A 189 -1.24 -11.27 -18.43
CA HIS A 189 -1.78 -12.62 -18.62
C HIS A 189 -3.31 -12.64 -18.59
N ASP A 190 -3.93 -12.00 -17.60
CA ASP A 190 -5.40 -11.93 -17.50
C ASP A 190 -6.01 -11.26 -18.76
N VAL A 191 -5.39 -10.18 -19.23
CA VAL A 191 -5.80 -9.51 -20.47
C VAL A 191 -5.56 -10.41 -21.68
N SER A 192 -4.47 -11.18 -21.72
CA SER A 192 -4.16 -12.08 -22.82
C SER A 192 -5.14 -13.24 -22.94
N GLU A 193 -5.63 -13.77 -21.83
CA GLU A 193 -6.70 -14.78 -21.83
C GLU A 193 -7.98 -14.20 -22.43
N ILE A 194 -8.37 -12.99 -22.00
CA ILE A 194 -9.53 -12.29 -22.55
C ILE A 194 -9.38 -12.00 -24.05
N VAL A 195 -8.19 -11.58 -24.50
CA VAL A 195 -7.90 -11.37 -25.94
C VAL A 195 -8.01 -12.70 -26.70
N SER A 196 -7.54 -13.81 -26.12
CA SER A 196 -7.64 -15.13 -26.74
C SER A 196 -9.10 -15.55 -26.93
N GLU A 197 -9.93 -15.41 -25.88
CA GLU A 197 -11.38 -15.66 -25.96
C GLU A 197 -12.02 -14.85 -27.10
N ILE A 198 -11.72 -13.55 -27.17
CA ILE A 198 -12.29 -12.65 -28.19
C ILE A 198 -11.80 -13.03 -29.60
N PHE A 199 -10.54 -13.44 -29.76
CA PHE A 199 -10.01 -13.88 -31.05
C PHE A 199 -10.69 -15.16 -31.52
N GLU A 200 -10.90 -16.13 -30.62
CA GLU A 200 -11.62 -17.36 -30.91
C GLU A 200 -13.08 -17.07 -31.30
N GLU A 201 -13.78 -16.22 -30.53
CA GLU A 201 -15.16 -15.81 -30.81
C GLU A 201 -15.30 -15.09 -32.17
N LYS A 202 -14.30 -14.31 -32.56
CA LYS A 202 -14.29 -13.55 -33.82
C LYS A 202 -13.70 -14.31 -35.01
N GLY A 203 -13.14 -15.51 -34.79
CA GLY A 203 -12.45 -16.27 -35.84
C GLY A 203 -11.16 -15.62 -36.35
N ILE A 204 -10.46 -14.87 -35.50
CA ILE A 204 -9.17 -14.24 -35.85
C ILE A 204 -8.07 -15.31 -35.76
N GLU A 205 -7.64 -15.82 -36.92
CA GLU A 205 -6.57 -16.82 -37.00
C GLU A 205 -5.19 -16.19 -37.29
N GLY A 206 -4.12 -16.84 -36.82
CA GLY A 206 -2.73 -16.45 -37.14
C GLY A 206 -2.16 -15.27 -36.34
N VAL A 207 -2.96 -14.60 -35.50
CA VAL A 207 -2.48 -13.56 -34.59
C VAL A 207 -2.28 -14.13 -33.18
N ASN A 208 -1.06 -14.01 -32.65
CA ASN A 208 -0.77 -14.45 -31.28
C ASN A 208 -1.36 -13.44 -30.26
N SER A 209 -2.34 -13.90 -29.46
CA SER A 209 -3.06 -13.10 -28.46
C SER A 209 -2.13 -12.45 -27.43
N PHE A 210 -1.10 -13.17 -26.97
CA PHE A 210 -0.13 -12.65 -26.01
C PHE A 210 0.72 -11.51 -26.58
N ASN A 211 1.23 -11.66 -27.81
CA ASN A 211 2.01 -10.61 -28.48
C ASN A 211 1.16 -9.38 -28.79
N TYR A 212 -0.09 -9.59 -29.23
CA TYR A 212 -1.05 -8.51 -29.45
C TYR A 212 -1.35 -7.76 -28.16
N THR A 213 -1.59 -8.51 -27.07
CA THR A 213 -1.80 -7.96 -25.73
C THR A 213 -0.60 -7.15 -25.30
N LYS A 214 0.61 -7.69 -25.34
CA LYS A 214 1.82 -6.98 -24.90
C LYS A 214 2.01 -5.64 -25.63
N LYS A 215 1.68 -5.58 -26.93
CA LYS A 215 1.76 -4.35 -27.73
C LYS A 215 0.69 -3.31 -27.35
N ASN A 216 -0.52 -3.75 -27.00
CA ASN A 216 -1.67 -2.87 -26.78
C ASN A 216 -2.08 -2.72 -25.31
N TYR A 217 -1.43 -3.42 -24.39
CA TYR A 217 -1.84 -3.52 -22.98
C TYR A 217 -1.96 -2.14 -22.32
N GLN A 218 -0.97 -1.26 -22.48
CA GLN A 218 -1.02 0.10 -21.93
C GLN A 218 -2.22 0.91 -22.46
N LYS A 219 -2.58 0.72 -23.74
CA LYS A 219 -3.75 1.37 -24.34
C LYS A 219 -5.03 0.83 -23.67
N PHE A 220 -5.17 -0.49 -23.55
CA PHE A 220 -6.35 -1.10 -22.92
C PHE A 220 -6.52 -0.67 -21.47
N ILE A 221 -5.44 -0.68 -20.70
CA ILE A 221 -5.45 -0.23 -19.31
C ILE A 221 -5.80 1.25 -19.21
N ARG A 222 -5.23 2.11 -20.08
CA ARG A 222 -5.55 3.55 -20.11
C ARG A 222 -7.01 3.80 -20.46
N GLU A 223 -7.57 3.08 -21.43
CA GLU A 223 -8.99 3.21 -21.78
C GLU A 223 -9.89 2.67 -20.65
N LEU A 224 -9.45 1.62 -19.96
CA LEU A 224 -10.19 1.04 -18.83
C LEU A 224 -10.24 1.99 -17.63
N LYS A 225 -9.23 2.87 -17.46
CA LYS A 225 -9.25 3.93 -16.44
C LYS A 225 -10.39 4.94 -16.60
N ILE A 226 -10.95 5.09 -17.80
CA ILE A 226 -12.04 6.04 -18.07
C ILE A 226 -13.33 5.56 -17.37
N TYR A 227 -13.43 4.27 -17.06
CA TYR A 227 -14.58 3.70 -16.37
C TYR A 227 -14.45 3.87 -14.86
N GLU A 228 -15.54 4.27 -14.19
CA GLU A 228 -15.60 4.40 -12.73
C GLU A 228 -15.27 3.07 -12.02
N GLU A 229 -15.64 1.94 -12.62
CA GLU A 229 -15.28 0.60 -12.17
C GLU A 229 -14.52 -0.19 -13.25
N PRO A 230 -13.20 -0.43 -13.04
CA PRO A 230 -12.42 -1.32 -13.88
C PRO A 230 -12.92 -2.77 -13.71
N SER A 231 -13.61 -3.29 -14.73
CA SER A 231 -14.18 -4.64 -14.71
C SER A 231 -13.73 -5.43 -15.95
N SER A 232 -13.79 -6.76 -15.85
CA SER A 232 -13.48 -7.64 -16.99
C SER A 232 -14.42 -7.37 -18.17
N GLU A 233 -15.68 -7.00 -17.87
CA GLU A 233 -16.68 -6.65 -18.88
C GLU A 233 -16.30 -5.38 -19.66
N ASN A 234 -15.87 -4.33 -18.96
CA ASN A 234 -15.42 -3.08 -19.60
C ASN A 234 -14.13 -3.31 -20.39
N LEU A 235 -13.22 -4.14 -19.87
CA LEU A 235 -12.01 -4.55 -20.57
C LEU A 235 -12.33 -5.33 -21.86
N LYS A 236 -13.28 -6.27 -21.81
CA LYS A 236 -13.80 -6.99 -22.98
C LYS A 236 -14.35 -6.05 -24.03
N ARG A 237 -15.09 -4.98 -23.64
CA ARG A 237 -15.61 -3.98 -24.58
C ARG A 237 -14.50 -3.20 -25.28
N ILE A 238 -13.50 -2.75 -24.53
CA ILE A 238 -12.33 -2.04 -25.07
C ILE A 238 -11.58 -2.91 -26.08
N ILE A 239 -11.29 -4.16 -25.71
CA ILE A 239 -10.59 -5.10 -26.58
C ILE A 239 -11.42 -5.41 -27.82
N ASN A 240 -12.73 -5.63 -27.67
CA ASN A 240 -13.63 -5.87 -28.79
C ASN A 240 -13.66 -4.72 -29.79
N SER A 241 -13.63 -3.48 -29.31
CA SER A 241 -13.53 -2.29 -30.16
C SER A 241 -12.18 -2.22 -30.87
N ALA A 242 -11.08 -2.44 -30.14
CA ALA A 242 -9.72 -2.37 -30.71
C ALA A 242 -9.41 -3.47 -31.73
N THR A 243 -10.16 -4.57 -31.71
CA THR A 243 -9.99 -5.72 -32.60
C THR A 243 -10.98 -5.74 -33.76
N ALA A 244 -11.86 -4.72 -33.87
CA ALA A 244 -12.83 -4.63 -34.96
C ALA A 244 -12.14 -4.59 -36.34
N ASP A 245 -11.00 -3.91 -36.44
CA ASP A 245 -10.26 -3.73 -37.70
C ASP A 245 -9.43 -4.96 -38.11
N LEU A 246 -9.37 -6.00 -37.27
CA LEU A 246 -8.64 -7.25 -37.56
C LEU A 246 -9.50 -8.28 -38.32
N ILE A 247 -10.81 -8.03 -38.42
CA ILE A 247 -11.72 -8.84 -39.23
C ILE A 247 -11.73 -8.23 -40.64
N MET A 248 -10.79 -8.66 -41.47
CA MET A 248 -10.78 -8.48 -42.93
C MET A 248 -10.45 -9.82 -43.57
#